data_AF-A0A6A0H136-F1
#
_entry.id   AF-A0A6A0H136-F1
#
_cell.length_a   1.000
_cell.length_b   1.000
_cell.length_c   1.000
_cell.angle_alpha   90.00
_cell.angle_beta   90.00
_cell.angle_gamma   90.00
#
_symmetry.space_group_name_H-M   'P 1'
#
loop_
_entity.id
_entity.type
_entity.pdbx_description
1 polymer ?
#
loop_
_entity_poly.entity_id
_entity_poly.type
_entity_poly.pdbx_seq_one_letter_code
_entity_poly.pdbx_strand_id
1 'polypeptide(L)'
;MWVSPMTDLQDNRGFECSMLDACQSSPEGELETSSEAVFDLLKRNFRSHYNTRTPFGIYTHHSWFYNETRKDGLRQDRLILPSFWTCGLLASLLGPCRFLDYLKAFPHVYVVSVRQLLDWVRSPVPLSQLGTMSSFQCGQTLADNCPDKKNCQYNAPLPISNSEIYMKICNSNCPPNYPYLDNVDGSKPYS
;
A
#
# COMPACT_ATOMS: atom_id res chain seq x y z
N MET A 1 -17.08 -8.17 -14.85
CA MET A 1 -16.30 -8.09 -13.59
C MET A 1 -14.92 -8.68 -13.86
N TRP A 2 -13.85 -8.07 -13.37
CA TRP A 2 -12.49 -8.62 -13.47
C TRP A 2 -12.11 -9.25 -12.13
N VAL A 3 -11.30 -10.32 -12.17
CA VAL A 3 -10.71 -10.93 -10.98
C VAL A 3 -9.21 -10.62 -11.01
N SER A 4 -8.72 -9.93 -9.97
CA SER A 4 -7.29 -9.77 -9.71
C SER A 4 -6.93 -10.78 -8.63
N PRO A 5 -6.35 -11.95 -8.97
CA PRO A 5 -6.00 -12.93 -7.97
C PRO A 5 -4.91 -12.39 -7.04
N MET A 6 -5.05 -12.67 -5.75
CA MET A 6 -4.00 -12.47 -4.75
C MET A 6 -3.19 -13.76 -4.70
N THR A 7 -2.11 -13.84 -5.48
CA THR A 7 -1.21 -14.99 -5.41
C THR A 7 -0.49 -14.98 -4.06
N ASP A 8 -0.56 -16.10 -3.34
CA ASP A 8 0.07 -16.20 -2.03
C ASP A 8 1.58 -16.02 -2.10
N LEU A 9 2.11 -15.32 -1.11
CA LEU A 9 3.54 -15.26 -0.83
C LEU A 9 3.95 -16.51 -0.08
N GLN A 10 5.20 -16.92 -0.23
CA GLN A 10 5.83 -17.91 0.63
C GLN A 10 6.63 -17.20 1.72
N ASP A 11 6.34 -17.49 2.99
CA ASP A 11 7.02 -16.96 4.16
C ASP A 11 8.42 -17.58 4.38
N ASN A 12 9.14 -17.18 5.43
CA ASN A 12 10.53 -17.63 5.66
C ASN A 12 10.62 -19.13 6.02
N ARG A 13 9.47 -19.76 6.32
CA ARG A 13 9.34 -21.16 6.72
C ARG A 13 8.84 -22.03 5.56
N GLY A 14 8.46 -21.42 4.44
CA GLY A 14 7.89 -22.12 3.30
C GLY A 14 6.37 -22.17 3.28
N PHE A 15 5.67 -21.56 4.24
CA PHE A 15 4.20 -21.53 4.29
C PHE A 15 3.64 -20.39 3.45
N GLU A 16 2.45 -20.61 2.91
CA GLU A 16 1.73 -19.64 2.10
C GLU A 16 1.02 -18.57 2.96
N CYS A 17 1.02 -17.33 2.48
CA CYS A 17 0.34 -16.19 3.09
C CYS A 17 -0.13 -15.19 2.03
N SER A 18 -1.41 -14.83 2.04
CA SER A 18 -1.99 -13.92 1.03
C SER A 18 -1.62 -12.44 1.23
N MET A 19 -1.25 -12.07 2.45
CA MET A 19 -0.83 -10.70 2.80
C MET A 19 0.50 -10.74 3.53
N LEU A 20 1.35 -9.74 3.26
CA LEU A 20 2.69 -9.61 3.85
C LEU A 20 2.63 -9.55 5.38
N ASP A 21 1.60 -8.92 5.93
CA ASP A 21 1.41 -8.77 7.37
C ASP A 21 0.84 -10.01 8.08
N ALA A 22 0.35 -10.98 7.31
CA ALA A 22 -0.06 -12.29 7.81
C ALA A 22 1.06 -13.35 7.71
N CYS A 23 2.13 -13.07 6.97
CA CYS A 23 3.26 -13.99 6.83
C CYS A 23 4.00 -14.17 8.15
N GLN A 24 4.36 -15.41 8.48
CA GLN A 24 5.06 -15.74 9.72
C GLN A 24 6.57 -15.86 9.49
N SER A 25 7.32 -15.72 10.58
CA SER A 25 8.76 -16.00 10.62
C SER A 25 9.10 -16.90 11.78
N SER A 26 10.04 -17.82 11.56
CA SER A 26 10.55 -18.74 12.58
C SER A 26 12.02 -18.45 12.87
N PRO A 27 12.46 -18.46 14.14
CA PRO A 27 11.73 -18.14 15.37
C PRO A 27 11.75 -16.61 15.64
N GLU A 28 10.88 -16.11 16.52
CA GLU A 28 10.91 -14.72 17.06
C GLU A 28 10.52 -13.57 16.13
N GLY A 29 9.56 -13.74 15.22
CA GLY A 29 9.05 -12.57 14.49
C GLY A 29 10.14 -11.85 13.68
N GLU A 30 11.07 -12.61 13.10
CA GLU A 30 12.14 -12.12 12.21
C GLU A 30 11.64 -11.09 11.17
N LEU A 31 10.42 -11.23 10.63
CA LEU A 31 9.83 -10.25 9.71
C LEU A 31 9.44 -8.92 10.38
N GLU A 32 9.32 -8.91 11.70
CA GLU A 32 9.06 -7.75 12.53
C GLU A 32 10.36 -7.09 13.03
N THR A 33 11.43 -7.87 13.21
CA THR A 33 12.69 -7.43 13.83
C THR A 33 13.84 -7.23 12.83
N SER A 34 13.78 -7.86 11.64
CA SER A 34 14.85 -7.85 10.64
C SER A 34 14.39 -7.30 9.30
N SER A 35 14.99 -6.17 8.90
CA SER A 35 14.79 -5.61 7.55
C SER A 35 15.34 -6.52 6.44
N GLU A 36 16.37 -7.33 6.75
CA GLU A 36 16.93 -8.31 5.79
C GLU A 36 15.92 -9.42 5.52
N ALA A 37 15.27 -9.94 6.57
CA ALA A 37 14.27 -10.99 6.44
C ALA A 37 13.09 -10.55 5.56
N VAL A 38 12.62 -9.31 5.73
CA VAL A 38 11.57 -8.74 4.88
C VAL A 38 12.07 -8.55 3.44
N PHE A 39 13.29 -8.05 3.25
CA PHE A 39 13.89 -7.90 1.93
C PHE A 39 14.00 -9.26 1.20
N ASP A 40 14.51 -10.28 1.88
CA ASP A 40 14.66 -11.62 1.33
C ASP A 40 13.31 -12.29 1.04
N LEU A 41 12.30 -12.05 1.88
CA LEU A 41 10.92 -12.46 1.61
C LEU A 41 10.39 -11.88 0.31
N LEU A 42 10.52 -10.56 0.13
CA LEU A 42 10.02 -9.92 -1.09
C LEU A 42 10.82 -10.36 -2.32
N LYS A 43 12.14 -10.48 -2.18
CA LYS A 43 13.05 -10.90 -3.25
C LYS A 43 12.79 -12.33 -3.72
N ARG A 44 12.59 -13.29 -2.80
CA ARG A 44 12.32 -14.69 -3.21
C ARG A 44 10.99 -14.82 -3.95
N ASN A 45 9.95 -14.16 -3.44
CA ASN A 45 8.63 -14.21 -4.06
C ASN A 45 8.62 -13.50 -5.42
N PHE A 46 9.29 -12.35 -5.52
CA PHE A 46 9.52 -11.66 -6.80
C PHE A 46 10.20 -12.57 -7.82
N ARG A 47 11.25 -13.31 -7.45
CA ARG A 47 11.98 -14.19 -8.36
C ARG A 47 11.10 -15.29 -8.96
N SER A 48 10.16 -15.84 -8.19
CA SER A 48 9.19 -16.81 -8.68
C SER A 48 8.34 -16.22 -9.83
N HIS A 49 7.83 -15.01 -9.63
CA HIS A 49 7.02 -14.29 -10.61
C HIS A 49 7.83 -13.75 -11.80
N TYR A 50 9.09 -13.38 -11.58
CA TYR A 50 9.92 -12.77 -12.62
C TYR A 50 10.25 -13.74 -13.76
N ASN A 51 10.22 -15.05 -13.51
CA ASN A 51 10.41 -16.07 -14.54
C ASN A 51 9.17 -16.23 -15.43
N THR A 52 7.97 -16.29 -14.84
CA THR A 52 6.70 -16.48 -15.55
C THR A 52 6.05 -15.17 -16.03
N ARG A 53 6.53 -14.04 -15.50
CA ARG A 53 5.97 -12.69 -15.69
C ARG A 53 4.52 -12.55 -15.20
N THR A 54 4.09 -13.42 -14.30
CA THR A 54 2.79 -13.27 -13.64
C THR A 54 2.84 -12.05 -12.71
N PRO A 55 1.79 -11.21 -12.66
CA PRO A 55 1.77 -10.03 -11.77
C PRO A 55 2.13 -10.42 -10.33
N PHE A 56 3.06 -9.67 -9.73
CA PHE A 56 3.49 -9.87 -8.35
C PHE A 56 2.82 -8.84 -7.45
N GLY A 57 1.90 -9.29 -6.59
CA GLY A 57 1.17 -8.45 -5.65
C GLY A 57 1.83 -8.42 -4.28
N ILE A 58 1.90 -7.24 -3.67
CA ILE A 58 2.27 -7.06 -2.26
C ILE A 58 1.09 -6.38 -1.57
N TYR A 59 0.41 -7.12 -0.70
CA TYR A 59 -0.78 -6.66 0.02
C TYR A 59 -0.46 -6.57 1.52
N THR A 60 -0.77 -5.45 2.15
CA THR A 60 -0.48 -5.19 3.57
C THR A 60 -1.28 -4.01 4.10
N HIS A 61 -1.43 -3.90 5.42
CA HIS A 61 -2.03 -2.75 6.07
C HIS A 61 -1.01 -1.66 6.42
N HIS A 62 -1.45 -0.39 6.37
CA HIS A 62 -0.60 0.75 6.75
C HIS A 62 0.02 0.59 8.14
N SER A 63 -0.77 0.14 9.12
CA SER A 63 -0.33 -0.06 10.51
C SER A 63 0.85 -1.02 10.65
N TRP A 64 1.01 -1.98 9.74
CA TRP A 64 2.15 -2.90 9.74
C TRP A 64 3.48 -2.12 9.66
N PHE A 65 3.53 -1.02 8.92
CA PHE A 65 4.74 -0.22 8.81
C PHE A 65 5.09 0.59 10.07
N TYR A 66 4.16 0.77 11.02
CA TYR A 66 4.29 1.70 12.15
C TYR A 66 4.33 1.03 13.54
N ASN A 67 4.31 -0.30 13.62
CA ASN A 67 4.29 -0.98 14.91
C ASN A 67 5.62 -0.75 15.68
N GLU A 68 5.52 -0.24 16.92
CA GLU A 68 6.66 0.24 17.71
C GLU A 68 7.57 -0.89 18.22
N THR A 69 7.08 -2.13 18.33
CA THR A 69 7.91 -3.30 18.65
C THR A 69 8.91 -3.65 17.54
N ARG A 70 8.81 -2.98 16.38
CA ARG A 70 9.68 -3.15 15.21
C ARG A 70 10.83 -2.13 15.16
N LYS A 71 11.01 -1.37 16.25
CA LYS A 71 12.06 -0.36 16.44
C LYS A 71 13.38 -0.94 16.97
N ASP A 72 13.40 -2.17 17.47
CA ASP A 72 14.54 -2.71 18.25
C ASP A 72 15.71 -3.33 17.45
N GLY A 73 15.73 -3.18 16.12
CA GLY A 73 16.82 -3.70 15.28
C GLY A 73 17.86 -2.68 14.80
N LEU A 74 17.62 -1.38 14.95
CA LEU A 74 18.51 -0.33 14.43
C LEU A 74 18.93 0.59 15.57
N ARG A 75 20.20 0.50 15.96
CA ARG A 75 20.86 1.51 16.79
C ARG A 75 20.53 2.88 16.22
N GLN A 76 20.00 3.73 17.09
CA GLN A 76 19.64 5.12 16.83
C GLN A 76 20.89 5.99 16.61
N ASP A 77 21.72 5.64 15.63
CA ASP A 77 22.87 6.44 15.26
C ASP A 77 22.38 7.51 14.28
N ARG A 78 21.77 8.54 14.87
CA ARG A 78 21.61 9.92 14.36
C ARG A 78 22.22 10.15 12.97
N LEU A 79 21.45 9.94 11.91
CA LEU A 79 21.77 10.47 10.59
C LEU A 79 20.60 11.33 10.12
N ILE A 80 20.79 12.64 10.27
CA ILE A 80 20.02 13.66 9.55
C ILE A 80 20.36 13.48 8.08
N LEU A 81 19.45 12.90 7.30
CA LEU A 81 19.56 12.87 5.84
C LEU A 81 18.48 13.74 5.21
N PRO A 82 18.81 14.46 4.11
CA PRO A 82 17.89 15.35 3.45
C PRO A 82 16.67 14.58 2.92
N SER A 83 15.54 15.27 2.90
CA SER A 83 14.16 14.83 2.64
C SER A 83 13.87 14.09 1.31
N PHE A 84 14.89 13.64 0.58
CA PHE A 84 14.78 12.83 -0.63
C PHE A 84 15.05 11.33 -0.41
N TRP A 85 15.50 10.92 0.79
CA TRP A 85 15.80 9.52 1.13
C TRP A 85 15.12 9.11 2.45
N THR A 86 13.79 9.23 2.55
CA THR A 86 13.03 8.92 3.79
C THR A 86 12.75 7.43 4.01
N CYS A 87 13.37 6.55 3.24
CA CYS A 87 13.17 5.10 3.33
C CYS A 87 13.80 4.42 4.58
N GLY A 88 14.44 5.16 5.49
CA GLY A 88 15.31 4.59 6.52
C GLY A 88 15.09 5.07 7.95
N LEU A 89 13.93 4.79 8.56
CA LEU A 89 13.74 4.97 10.01
C LEU A 89 13.16 3.75 10.75
N LEU A 90 12.55 2.76 10.07
CA LEU A 90 11.97 1.57 10.70
C LEU A 90 12.33 0.30 9.89
N ALA A 91 12.58 -0.84 10.55
CA ALA A 91 12.93 -2.10 9.87
C ALA A 91 11.85 -2.56 8.87
N SER A 92 10.57 -2.42 9.24
CA SER A 92 9.41 -2.71 8.37
C SER A 92 9.29 -1.79 7.16
N LEU A 93 9.92 -0.63 7.19
CA LEU A 93 10.02 0.27 6.03
C LEU A 93 11.31 0.01 5.24
N LEU A 94 12.41 -0.31 5.94
CA LEU A 94 13.72 -0.53 5.33
C LEU A 94 13.75 -1.75 4.41
N GLY A 95 13.13 -2.87 4.81
CA GLY A 95 13.06 -4.08 3.96
C GLY A 95 12.36 -3.82 2.61
N PRO A 96 11.12 -3.31 2.60
CA PRO A 96 10.40 -2.95 1.38
C PRO A 96 11.12 -1.88 0.56
N CYS A 97 11.74 -0.88 1.20
CA CYS A 97 12.55 0.12 0.50
C CYS A 97 13.77 -0.49 -0.20
N ARG A 98 14.53 -1.35 0.48
CA ARG A 98 15.64 -2.09 -0.14
C ARG A 98 15.16 -2.97 -1.29
N PHE A 99 13.96 -3.53 -1.17
CA PHE A 99 13.34 -4.28 -2.26
C PHE A 99 13.02 -3.37 -3.46
N LEU A 100 12.45 -2.18 -3.25
CA LEU A 100 12.23 -1.21 -4.33
C LEU A 100 13.55 -0.77 -4.98
N ASP A 101 14.62 -0.56 -4.20
CA ASP A 101 15.95 -0.27 -4.74
C ASP A 101 16.52 -1.45 -5.53
N TYR A 102 16.32 -2.68 -5.07
CA TYR A 102 16.68 -3.90 -5.81
C TYR A 102 15.94 -3.99 -7.15
N LEU A 103 14.66 -3.63 -7.20
CA LEU A 103 13.88 -3.61 -8.44
C LEU A 103 14.44 -2.62 -9.47
N LYS A 104 15.11 -1.54 -9.06
CA LYS A 104 15.73 -0.57 -9.99
C LYS A 104 16.80 -1.21 -10.89
N ALA A 105 17.40 -2.33 -10.48
CA ALA A 105 18.34 -3.08 -11.31
C ALA A 105 17.65 -3.83 -12.47
N PHE A 106 16.31 -3.88 -12.51
CA PHE A 106 15.52 -4.60 -13.49
C PHE A 106 14.79 -3.62 -14.41
N PRO A 107 15.35 -3.26 -15.59
CA PRO A 107 14.79 -2.21 -16.47
C PRO A 107 13.44 -2.57 -17.10
N HIS A 108 12.95 -3.79 -16.89
CA HIS A 108 11.69 -4.30 -17.44
C HIS A 108 10.69 -4.68 -16.34
N VAL A 109 10.87 -4.13 -15.14
CA VAL A 109 9.94 -4.25 -14.02
C VAL A 109 9.29 -2.90 -13.77
N TYR A 110 7.98 -2.91 -13.60
CA TYR A 110 7.18 -1.71 -13.36
C TYR A 110 6.34 -1.91 -12.10
N VAL A 111 6.37 -0.90 -11.22
CA VAL A 111 5.42 -0.80 -10.10
C VAL A 111 4.23 0.00 -10.62
N VAL A 112 3.06 -0.63 -10.63
CA VAL A 112 1.85 -0.09 -11.26
C VAL A 112 0.64 -0.22 -10.35
N SER A 113 -0.38 0.59 -10.60
CA SER A 113 -1.70 0.39 -10.01
C SER A 113 -2.41 -0.83 -10.62
N VAL A 114 -3.40 -1.38 -9.91
CA VAL A 114 -4.28 -2.44 -10.44
C VAL A 114 -4.99 -1.98 -11.73
N ARG A 115 -5.30 -0.68 -11.85
CA ARG A 115 -5.92 -0.13 -13.05
C ARG A 115 -5.00 -0.21 -14.28
N GLN A 116 -3.75 0.24 -14.13
CA GLN A 116 -2.74 0.15 -15.20
C GLN A 116 -2.49 -1.31 -15.60
N LEU A 117 -2.43 -2.22 -14.62
CA LEU A 117 -2.33 -3.65 -14.90
C LEU A 117 -3.52 -4.15 -15.73
N LEU A 118 -4.76 -3.82 -15.33
CA LEU A 118 -5.96 -4.23 -16.08
C LEU A 118 -6.01 -3.62 -17.48
N ASP A 119 -5.55 -2.39 -17.67
CA ASP A 119 -5.48 -1.77 -18.99
C ASP A 119 -4.50 -2.52 -19.90
N TRP A 120 -3.36 -2.99 -19.36
CA TRP A 120 -2.41 -3.82 -20.10
C TRP A 120 -2.97 -5.22 -20.38
N VAL A 121 -3.59 -5.89 -19.40
CA VAL A 121 -4.19 -7.22 -19.58
C VAL A 121 -5.29 -7.21 -20.65
N ARG A 122 -6.05 -6.12 -20.77
CA ARG A 122 -7.09 -5.96 -21.81
C ARG A 122 -6.54 -5.91 -23.23
N SER A 123 -5.37 -5.30 -23.41
CA SER A 123 -4.75 -5.10 -24.72
C SER A 123 -3.23 -5.16 -24.57
N PRO A 124 -2.66 -6.37 -24.40
CA PRO A 124 -1.26 -6.53 -24.05
C PRO A 124 -0.36 -6.06 -25.18
N VAL A 125 0.62 -5.23 -24.83
CA VAL A 125 1.68 -4.77 -25.74
C VAL A 125 3.04 -5.23 -25.22
N PRO A 126 4.02 -5.48 -26.12
CA PRO A 126 5.39 -5.75 -25.70
C PRO A 126 5.99 -4.53 -24.99
N LEU A 127 7.04 -4.76 -24.20
CA LEU A 127 7.73 -3.72 -23.44
C LEU A 127 8.13 -2.50 -24.29
N SER A 128 8.58 -2.73 -25.52
CA SER A 128 8.97 -1.68 -26.46
C SER A 128 7.83 -0.73 -26.86
N GLN A 129 6.58 -1.15 -26.67
CA GLN A 129 5.37 -0.39 -26.99
C GLN A 129 4.63 0.07 -25.73
N LEU A 130 5.11 -0.25 -24.52
CA LEU A 130 4.41 0.12 -23.28
C LEU A 130 4.21 1.63 -23.15
N GLY A 131 5.16 2.44 -23.65
CA GLY A 131 5.05 3.90 -23.68
C GLY A 131 3.95 4.45 -24.61
N THR A 132 3.42 3.64 -25.53
CA THR A 132 2.28 4.06 -26.37
C THR A 132 0.94 3.93 -25.65
N MET A 133 0.89 3.20 -24.52
CA MET A 133 -0.31 3.10 -23.70
C MET A 133 -0.50 4.38 -22.88
N SER A 134 -1.66 5.01 -23.02
CA SER A 134 -2.00 6.24 -22.30
C SER A 134 -1.87 6.09 -20.78
N SER A 135 -2.21 4.92 -20.23
CA SER A 135 -2.14 4.63 -18.79
C SER A 135 -0.72 4.48 -18.23
N PHE A 136 0.29 4.31 -19.08
CA PHE A 136 1.71 4.17 -18.69
C PHE A 136 2.54 5.43 -18.99
N GLN A 137 1.92 6.50 -19.50
CA GLN A 137 2.60 7.77 -19.77
C GLN A 137 2.84 8.58 -18.49
N CYS A 138 4.07 9.08 -18.34
CA CYS A 138 4.47 9.98 -17.26
C CYS A 138 4.04 11.43 -17.53
N GLY A 139 4.22 12.31 -16.53
CA GLY A 139 4.01 13.75 -16.68
C GLY A 139 2.57 14.22 -16.53
N GLN A 140 1.65 13.30 -16.23
CA GLN A 140 0.31 13.66 -15.76
C GLN A 140 0.44 14.22 -14.35
N THR A 141 0.40 15.54 -14.19
CA THR A 141 0.18 16.15 -12.88
C THR A 141 -1.25 15.85 -12.47
N LEU A 142 -1.43 15.07 -11.41
CA LEU A 142 -2.74 14.93 -10.79
C LEU A 142 -3.10 16.31 -10.24
N ALA A 143 -4.13 16.94 -10.81
CA ALA A 143 -4.65 18.19 -10.30
C ALA A 143 -5.03 18.00 -8.82
N ASP A 144 -4.73 18.99 -7.98
CA ASP A 144 -5.29 19.01 -6.64
C ASP A 144 -6.81 19.17 -6.76
N ASN A 145 -7.51 18.04 -6.66
CA ASN A 145 -8.96 17.98 -6.70
C ASN A 145 -9.60 18.30 -5.34
N CYS A 146 -8.80 18.73 -4.36
CA CYS A 146 -9.21 19.04 -3.00
C CYS A 146 -8.60 20.36 -2.46
N PRO A 147 -8.78 21.49 -3.16
CA PRO A 147 -8.32 22.78 -2.68
C PRO A 147 -9.02 23.18 -1.36
N ASP A 148 -10.32 22.92 -1.25
CA ASP A 148 -11.12 23.31 -0.09
C ASP A 148 -11.37 22.10 0.83
N LYS A 149 -10.45 21.88 1.76
CA LYS A 149 -10.58 20.84 2.79
C LYS A 149 -11.52 21.30 3.88
N LYS A 150 -12.56 20.52 4.16
CA LYS A 150 -13.47 20.75 5.29
C LYS A 150 -13.36 19.62 6.29
N ASN A 151 -13.35 19.98 7.58
CA ASN A 151 -13.42 19.03 8.68
C ASN A 151 -14.84 19.03 9.24
N CYS A 152 -15.59 17.96 8.99
CA CYS A 152 -16.97 17.80 9.42
C CYS A 152 -17.03 17.04 10.73
N GLN A 153 -17.57 17.66 11.76
CA GLN A 153 -17.75 17.05 13.08
C GLN A 153 -19.19 16.57 13.23
N TYR A 154 -19.36 15.32 13.67
CA TYR A 154 -20.66 14.70 13.92
C TYR A 154 -20.71 14.19 15.35
N ASN A 155 -21.80 14.49 16.04
CA ASN A 155 -22.07 14.03 17.40
C ASN A 155 -23.21 13.01 17.41
N ALA A 156 -23.34 12.25 18.50
CA ALA A 156 -24.46 11.33 18.71
C ALA A 156 -25.85 12.02 18.57
N PRO A 157 -26.89 11.34 18.04
CA PRO A 157 -26.93 9.91 17.67
C PRO A 157 -26.16 9.59 16.38
N LEU A 158 -25.34 8.53 16.44
CA LEU A 158 -24.53 8.02 15.33
C LEU A 158 -24.88 6.54 15.08
N PRO A 159 -24.72 6.04 13.85
CA PRO A 159 -24.98 4.63 13.52
C PRO A 159 -23.87 3.69 14.02
N ILE A 160 -22.91 4.23 14.79
CA ILE A 160 -21.84 3.49 15.45
C ILE A 160 -21.76 3.92 16.91
N SER A 161 -21.18 3.06 17.75
CA SER A 161 -21.02 3.29 19.20
C SER A 161 -19.89 4.28 19.53
N ASN A 162 -19.86 5.43 18.85
CA ASN A 162 -18.96 6.54 19.14
C ASN A 162 -19.79 7.75 19.56
N SER A 163 -19.25 8.58 20.44
CA SER A 163 -19.87 9.86 20.82
C SER A 163 -19.66 10.95 19.78
N GLU A 164 -18.56 10.87 19.04
CA GLU A 164 -18.11 11.88 18.08
C GLU A 164 -17.26 11.25 16.97
N ILE A 165 -17.41 11.74 15.74
CA ILE A 165 -16.61 11.38 14.56
C ILE A 165 -16.26 12.63 13.76
N TYR A 166 -15.05 12.65 13.20
CA TYR A 166 -14.62 13.66 12.24
C TYR A 166 -14.45 13.05 10.85
N MET A 167 -14.97 13.72 9.83
CA MET A 167 -14.77 13.35 8.43
C MET A 167 -14.16 14.52 7.67
N LYS A 168 -13.01 14.29 7.04
CA LYS A 168 -12.35 15.27 6.16
C LYS A 168 -12.82 15.06 4.73
N ILE A 169 -13.37 16.10 4.11
CA ILE A 169 -13.88 16.07 2.73
C ILE A 169 -13.38 17.26 1.93
N CYS A 170 -13.61 17.21 0.63
CA CYS A 170 -13.18 18.20 -0.36
C CYS A 170 -14.39 18.82 -1.05
N ASN A 171 -14.31 20.11 -1.39
CA ASN A 171 -15.16 20.82 -2.37
C ASN A 171 -16.69 20.63 -2.22
N SER A 172 -17.16 20.37 -1.00
CA SER A 172 -18.58 20.13 -0.69
C SER A 172 -18.91 20.68 0.68
N ASN A 173 -20.19 20.90 0.97
CA ASN A 173 -20.63 21.16 2.34
C ASN A 173 -20.64 19.86 3.13
N CYS A 174 -20.43 19.96 4.44
CA CYS A 174 -20.58 18.80 5.31
C CYS A 174 -22.01 18.24 5.16
N PRO A 175 -22.16 16.93 4.88
CA PRO A 175 -23.45 16.27 5.00
C PRO A 175 -24.13 16.60 6.34
N PRO A 176 -25.47 16.69 6.40
CA PRO A 176 -26.16 16.96 7.66
C PRO A 176 -25.94 15.88 8.72
N ASN A 177 -25.73 14.62 8.29
CA ASN A 177 -25.49 13.47 9.17
C ASN A 177 -24.28 12.68 8.68
N TYR A 178 -23.67 11.90 9.57
CA TYR A 178 -22.52 11.06 9.23
C TYR A 178 -22.89 10.00 8.17
N PRO A 179 -22.28 9.97 6.97
CA PRO A 179 -22.60 8.95 5.98
C PRO A 179 -22.31 7.53 6.47
N TYR A 180 -23.26 6.61 6.28
CA TYR A 180 -23.13 5.21 6.72
C TYR A 180 -23.93 4.25 5.83
N LEU A 181 -23.97 2.97 6.20
CA LEU A 181 -24.83 1.96 5.58
C LEU A 181 -26.27 2.47 5.51
N ASP A 182 -26.91 2.33 4.35
CA ASP A 182 -28.27 2.79 4.03
C ASP A 182 -28.52 4.32 4.11
N ASN A 183 -27.47 5.11 4.37
CA ASN A 183 -27.48 6.58 4.38
C ASN A 183 -26.14 7.13 3.84
N VAL A 184 -25.78 6.70 2.64
CA VAL A 184 -24.44 6.92 2.04
C VAL A 184 -24.15 8.39 1.71
N ASP A 185 -25.18 9.23 1.63
CA ASP A 185 -25.06 10.67 1.40
C ASP A 185 -25.25 11.50 2.68
N GLY A 186 -25.56 10.88 3.81
CA GLY A 186 -25.80 11.56 5.08
C GLY A 186 -27.06 12.43 5.10
N SER A 187 -28.01 12.19 4.17
CA SER A 187 -29.21 13.02 4.01
C SER A 187 -30.26 12.80 5.11
N LYS A 188 -30.26 11.64 5.76
CA LYS A 188 -31.27 11.26 6.76
C LYS A 188 -30.72 11.30 8.19
N PRO A 189 -31.50 11.76 9.18
CA PRO A 189 -31.11 11.68 10.58
C PRO A 189 -31.09 10.24 11.08
N TYR A 190 -30.22 9.96 12.05
CA TYR A 190 -30.24 8.71 12.81
C TYR A 190 -31.19 8.85 14.00
N SER A 191 -32.05 7.85 14.18
CA SER A 191 -32.97 7.72 15.31
C SER A 191 -32.29 7.14 16.54
#